data_AF-A0A1J7GRV7-F1
#
_entry.id   AF-A0A1J7GRV7-F1
#
_cell.length_a   1.000
_cell.length_b   1.000
_cell.length_c   1.000
_cell.angle_alpha   90.00
_cell.angle_beta   90.00
_cell.angle_gamma   90.00
#
_symmetry.space_group_name_H-M   'P 1'
#
loop_
_entity.id
_entity.type
_entity.pdbx_description
1 polymer ?
#
loop_
_entity_poly.entity_id
_entity_poly.type
_entity_poly.pdbx_seq_one_letter_code
_entity_poly.pdbx_strand_id
1 'polypeptide(L)'
;MELSILCGVEVVVLLFSVGGKAYSFGHPSIEAVTKKFLHQGEGSHVSHGESSNDDDNIGKLSQQLQELKDQIQVEKDKKKDLDKALSKYKFIRGKLPINNLSFEELVEFKASWVMVQDNMSESNNEMEAASSLLLLRENRMYETGI
;
A
#
# COMPACT_ATOMS: atom_id res chain seq x y z
N MET A 1 -29.44 11.80 8.90
CA MET A 1 -28.19 11.33 9.52
C MET A 1 -27.96 11.98 10.89
N GLU A 2 -28.40 13.22 11.12
CA GLU A 2 -28.28 13.89 12.42
C GLU A 2 -28.88 13.08 13.59
N LEU A 3 -30.04 12.44 13.40
CA LEU A 3 -30.64 11.58 14.42
C LEU A 3 -29.75 10.39 14.81
N SER A 4 -29.09 9.73 13.85
CA SER A 4 -28.19 8.61 14.16
C SER A 4 -26.95 9.08 14.92
N ILE A 5 -26.47 10.29 14.61
CA ILE A 5 -25.29 10.89 15.23
C ILE A 5 -25.60 11.39 16.65
N LEU A 6 -26.73 12.11 16.82
CA LEU A 6 -27.10 12.73 18.09
C LEU A 6 -27.65 11.72 19.10
N CYS A 7 -28.40 10.72 18.64
CA CYS A 7 -29.02 9.73 19.51
C CYS A 7 -28.25 8.41 19.57
N GLY A 8 -27.17 8.26 18.79
CA GLY A 8 -26.40 7.01 18.73
C GLY A 8 -27.21 5.82 18.22
N VAL A 9 -28.25 6.08 17.41
CA VAL A 9 -29.18 5.05 16.93
C VAL A 9 -28.85 4.62 15.51
N GLU A 10 -29.00 3.34 15.24
CA GLU A 10 -28.92 2.80 13.88
C GLU A 10 -30.23 3.09 13.13
N VAL A 11 -30.11 3.59 11.89
CA VAL A 11 -31.28 4.02 11.10
C VAL A 11 -31.13 3.54 9.67
N VAL A 12 -32.21 3.04 9.07
CA VAL A 12 -32.35 2.78 7.63
C VAL A 12 -33.55 3.52 7.09
N VAL A 13 -33.38 4.14 5.93
CA VAL A 13 -34.43 4.85 5.18
C VAL A 13 -34.56 4.22 3.80
N LEU A 14 -35.78 3.86 3.44
CA LEU A 14 -36.15 3.28 2.14
C LEU A 14 -37.17 4.21 1.48
N LEU A 15 -36.89 4.64 0.25
CA LEU A 15 -37.76 5.54 -0.50
C LEU A 15 -38.08 4.93 -1.86
N PHE A 16 -39.37 4.78 -2.16
CA PHE A 16 -39.83 4.31 -3.46
C PHE A 16 -40.38 5.48 -4.25
N SER A 17 -39.85 5.72 -5.45
CA SER A 17 -40.42 6.71 -6.36
C SER A 17 -41.73 6.21 -6.96
N VAL A 18 -42.57 7.13 -7.40
CA VAL A 18 -43.79 6.81 -8.19
C VAL A 18 -43.46 6.04 -9.48
N GLY A 19 -42.22 6.12 -9.97
CA GLY A 19 -41.70 5.35 -11.10
C GLY A 19 -41.08 3.99 -10.73
N GLY A 20 -41.30 3.50 -9.50
CA GLY A 20 -40.87 2.17 -9.06
C GLY A 20 -39.39 2.02 -8.72
N LYS A 21 -38.61 3.11 -8.67
CA LYS A 21 -37.20 3.06 -8.28
C LYS A 21 -37.08 3.15 -6.76
N ALA A 22 -36.33 2.23 -6.17
CA ALA A 22 -36.00 2.25 -4.75
C ALA A 22 -34.68 2.99 -4.51
N TYR A 23 -34.65 3.80 -3.46
CA TYR A 23 -33.46 4.44 -2.92
C TYR A 23 -33.34 4.04 -1.45
N SER A 24 -32.13 3.69 -1.04
CA SER A 24 -31.86 3.22 0.31
C SER A 24 -30.69 3.98 0.90
N PHE A 25 -30.79 4.30 2.18
CA PHE A 25 -29.71 4.89 2.95
C PHE A 25 -29.73 4.32 4.37
N GLY A 26 -28.55 4.13 4.97
CA GLY A 26 -28.47 3.63 6.34
C GLY A 26 -27.18 4.01 7.03
N HIS A 27 -27.23 4.08 8.35
CA HIS A 27 -26.08 4.28 9.23
C HIS A 27 -26.00 3.14 10.26
N PRO A 28 -24.84 2.47 10.44
CA PRO A 28 -23.55 2.73 9.78
C PRO A 28 -23.49 2.32 8.30
N SER A 29 -24.26 1.33 7.88
CA SER A 29 -24.53 0.98 6.48
C SER A 29 -25.85 0.22 6.38
N ILE A 30 -26.44 0.12 5.19
CA ILE A 30 -27.68 -0.65 4.98
C ILE A 30 -27.48 -2.12 5.33
N GLU A 31 -26.35 -2.70 4.92
CA GLU A 31 -26.03 -4.10 5.15
C GLU A 31 -25.92 -4.43 6.64
N ALA A 32 -25.24 -3.58 7.41
CA ALA A 32 -25.07 -3.76 8.85
C ALA A 32 -26.42 -3.78 9.59
N VAL A 33 -27.29 -2.82 9.28
CA VAL A 33 -28.61 -2.72 9.93
C VAL A 33 -29.54 -3.84 9.47
N THR A 34 -29.50 -4.21 8.19
CA THR A 34 -30.33 -5.30 7.63
C THR A 34 -29.94 -6.65 8.24
N LYS A 35 -28.64 -6.93 8.39
CA LYS A 35 -28.14 -8.15 9.05
C LYS A 35 -28.65 -8.27 10.48
N LYS A 36 -28.60 -7.17 11.25
CA LYS A 36 -29.11 -7.14 12.63
C LYS A 36 -30.63 -7.34 12.68
N PHE A 37 -31.38 -6.71 11.78
CA PHE A 37 -32.83 -6.84 11.70
C PHE A 37 -33.26 -8.28 11.35
N LEU A 38 -32.59 -8.91 10.38
CA LEU A 38 -32.91 -10.28 9.94
C LEU A 38 -32.57 -11.32 11.01
N HIS A 39 -31.47 -11.15 11.73
CA HIS A 39 -31.08 -12.07 12.81
C HIS A 39 -31.92 -11.92 14.09
N GLN A 40 -32.72 -10.85 14.21
CA GLN A 40 -33.59 -10.63 15.38
C GLN A 40 -34.80 -11.60 15.43
N GLY A 41 -35.12 -12.28 14.33
CA GLY A 41 -36.21 -13.26 14.25
C GLY A 41 -35.87 -14.66 14.77
N GLU A 42 -34.59 -14.99 14.93
CA GLU A 42 -34.13 -16.30 15.41
C GLU A 42 -33.81 -16.22 16.92
N GLY A 43 -34.87 -16.04 17.71
CA GLY A 43 -34.95 -16.28 19.15
C GLY A 43 -33.70 -16.05 20.02
N SER A 44 -33.59 -14.86 20.64
CA SER A 44 -33.44 -14.75 22.10
C SER A 44 -33.34 -13.29 22.55
N HIS A 45 -34.19 -12.96 23.51
CA HIS A 45 -34.09 -11.90 24.50
C HIS A 45 -32.62 -11.48 24.79
N VAL A 46 -32.22 -10.27 24.38
CA VAL A 46 -30.86 -9.78 24.67
C VAL A 46 -30.81 -9.35 26.13
N SER A 47 -30.32 -10.28 26.96
CA SER A 47 -29.66 -10.00 28.22
C SER A 47 -28.64 -8.87 28.04
N HIS A 48 -28.71 -7.86 28.90
CA HIS A 48 -27.56 -7.01 29.19
C HIS A 48 -26.38 -7.88 29.64
N GLY A 49 -25.22 -7.69 29.01
CA GLY A 49 -24.05 -8.55 29.12
C GLY A 49 -23.92 -9.31 27.81
N GLU A 50 -22.94 -9.04 26.95
CA GLU A 50 -21.52 -9.18 27.25
C GLU A 50 -20.69 -8.07 26.57
N SER A 51 -20.14 -7.18 27.40
CA SER A 51 -19.19 -6.12 27.01
C SER A 51 -17.75 -6.61 27.22
N SER A 52 -17.37 -7.72 26.60
CA SER A 52 -16.04 -8.32 26.83
C SER A 52 -15.32 -8.80 25.58
N ASN A 53 -15.94 -8.79 24.39
CA ASN A 53 -15.30 -9.26 23.15
C ASN A 53 -15.04 -8.15 22.11
N ASP A 54 -15.68 -6.98 22.24
CA ASP A 54 -15.54 -5.89 21.26
C ASP A 54 -14.29 -5.02 21.51
N ASP A 55 -13.88 -4.84 22.78
CA ASP A 55 -12.72 -4.03 23.14
C ASP A 55 -11.40 -4.65 22.66
N ASP A 56 -11.26 -5.97 22.74
CA ASP A 56 -10.09 -6.70 22.25
C ASP A 56 -9.96 -6.62 20.72
N ASN A 57 -11.09 -6.65 20.01
CA ASN A 57 -11.12 -6.52 18.55
C ASN A 57 -10.80 -5.09 18.10
N ILE A 58 -11.33 -4.09 18.81
CA ILE A 58 -11.02 -2.66 18.57
C ILE A 58 -9.54 -2.37 18.84
N GLY A 59 -8.98 -2.92 19.93
CA GLY A 59 -7.55 -2.81 20.25
C GLY A 59 -6.67 -3.41 19.15
N LYS A 60 -7.02 -4.60 18.66
CA LYS A 60 -6.31 -5.28 17.57
C LYS A 60 -6.38 -4.52 16.25
N LEU A 61 -7.56 -4.01 15.88
CA LEU A 61 -7.74 -3.20 14.68
C LEU A 61 -6.96 -1.87 14.77
N SER A 62 -6.95 -1.23 15.94
CA SER A 62 -6.14 -0.02 16.20
C SER A 62 -4.65 -0.29 16.03
N GLN A 63 -4.16 -1.42 16.55
CA GLN A 63 -2.77 -1.83 16.39
C GLN A 63 -2.40 -2.08 14.92
N GLN A 64 -3.25 -2.79 14.17
CA GLN A 64 -3.03 -3.04 12.73
C GLN A 64 -3.03 -1.74 11.91
N LEU A 65 -3.90 -0.79 12.26
CA LEU A 65 -3.93 0.53 11.61
C LEU A 65 -2.67 1.34 11.92
N GLN A 66 -2.15 1.27 13.14
CA GLN A 66 -0.92 1.95 13.51
C GLN A 66 0.27 1.34 12.77
N GLU A 67 0.39 0.01 12.74
CA GLU A 67 1.45 -0.69 12.00
C GLU A 67 1.43 -0.37 10.51
N LEU A 68 0.24 -0.36 9.88
CA LEU A 68 0.12 -0.02 8.46
C LEU A 68 0.49 1.45 8.20
N LYS A 69 0.13 2.37 9.10
CA LYS A 69 0.54 3.78 9.00
C LYS A 69 2.05 3.93 9.10
N ASP A 70 2.69 3.19 10.01
CA ASP A 70 4.14 3.23 10.19
C ASP A 70 4.85 2.71 8.95
N GLN A 71 4.38 1.61 8.35
CA GLN A 71 4.90 1.08 7.08
C GLN A 71 4.77 2.08 5.93
N ILE A 72 3.61 2.73 5.80
CA ILE A 72 3.39 3.78 4.79
C ILE A 72 4.34 4.97 5.01
N GLN A 73 4.57 5.34 6.27
CA GLN A 73 5.45 6.46 6.61
C GLN A 73 6.90 6.15 6.24
N VAL A 74 7.39 4.93 6.53
CA VAL A 74 8.72 4.46 6.13
C VAL A 74 8.87 4.50 4.61
N GLU A 75 7.90 3.95 3.87
CA GLU A 75 7.95 3.98 2.39
C GLU A 75 7.86 5.39 1.83
N LYS A 76 7.10 6.29 2.47
CA LYS A 76 7.01 7.70 2.08
C LYS A 76 8.32 8.44 2.32
N ASP A 77 9.00 8.18 3.43
CA ASP A 77 10.29 8.81 3.72
C ASP A 77 11.39 8.26 2.80
N LYS A 78 11.41 6.95 2.55
CA LYS A 78 12.25 6.33 1.52
C LYS A 78 12.00 6.93 0.13
N LYS A 79 10.74 7.16 -0.25
CA LYS A 79 10.39 7.85 -1.50
C LYS A 79 10.91 9.28 -1.53
N LYS A 80 10.83 10.05 -0.44
CA LYS A 80 11.37 11.42 -0.38
C LYS A 80 12.89 11.42 -0.50
N ASP A 81 13.57 10.47 0.12
CA ASP A 81 15.03 10.35 0.03
C ASP A 81 15.45 9.97 -1.39
N LEU A 82 14.73 9.03 -2.02
CA LEU A 82 14.91 8.71 -3.43
C LEU A 82 14.56 9.88 -4.35
N ASP A 83 13.51 10.66 -4.08
CA ASP A 83 13.15 11.83 -4.88
C ASP A 83 14.14 12.98 -4.72
N LYS A 84 14.76 13.13 -3.54
CA LYS A 84 15.85 14.10 -3.28
C LYS A 84 17.17 13.67 -3.93
N ALA A 85 17.46 12.37 -3.95
CA ALA A 85 18.57 11.82 -4.71
C ALA A 85 18.31 12.00 -6.22
N LEU A 86 17.11 11.66 -6.68
CA LEU A 86 16.70 11.80 -8.07
C LEU A 86 16.51 13.26 -8.48
N SER A 87 16.28 14.22 -7.58
CA SER A 87 16.23 15.63 -7.95
C SER A 87 17.59 16.15 -8.42
N LYS A 88 18.70 15.57 -7.95
CA LYS A 88 20.03 15.82 -8.52
C LYS A 88 20.15 15.21 -9.92
N TYR A 89 19.51 14.07 -10.15
CA TYR A 89 19.44 13.37 -11.42
C TYR A 89 18.24 13.76 -12.31
N LYS A 90 17.40 14.73 -11.91
CA LYS A 90 16.24 15.21 -12.68
C LYS A 90 16.70 15.82 -14.00
N PHE A 91 17.91 16.35 -13.94
CA PHE A 91 18.71 16.78 -15.04
C PHE A 91 19.07 15.64 -16.02
N ILE A 92 19.40 14.46 -15.51
CA ILE A 92 19.72 13.23 -16.26
C ILE A 92 18.51 12.60 -16.96
N ARG A 93 17.30 12.76 -16.42
CA ARG A 93 16.06 12.19 -17.00
C ARG A 93 15.44 12.98 -18.17
N GLY A 94 16.21 13.82 -18.87
CA GLY A 94 15.77 14.46 -20.12
C GLY A 94 14.56 15.41 -19.99
N LYS A 95 14.30 15.93 -18.78
CA LYS A 95 13.20 16.88 -18.53
C LYS A 95 13.62 18.35 -18.65
N LEU A 96 14.91 18.65 -18.80
CA LEU A 96 15.39 19.94 -19.28
C LEU A 96 16.06 19.74 -20.64
N PRO A 97 15.80 20.63 -21.61
CA PRO A 97 16.46 20.53 -22.90
C PRO A 97 17.94 20.90 -22.73
N ILE A 98 18.83 20.12 -23.38
CA ILE A 98 20.30 20.18 -23.18
C ILE A 98 20.87 21.57 -23.53
N ASN A 99 20.14 22.34 -24.33
CA ASN A 99 20.47 23.69 -24.75
C ASN A 99 20.32 24.77 -23.67
N ASN A 100 19.71 24.45 -22.51
CA ASN A 100 19.46 25.40 -21.44
C ASN A 100 20.44 25.28 -20.25
N LEU A 101 21.57 24.60 -20.46
CA LEU A 101 22.51 24.22 -19.42
C LEU A 101 23.78 25.00 -19.52
N SER A 102 24.29 25.43 -18.38
CA SER A 102 25.64 25.97 -18.32
C SER A 102 26.67 24.88 -18.63
N PHE A 103 27.86 25.31 -19.03
CA PHE A 103 28.97 24.40 -19.33
C PHE A 103 29.33 23.52 -18.12
N GLU A 104 29.30 24.09 -16.91
CA GLU A 104 29.61 23.38 -15.67
C GLU A 104 28.62 22.23 -15.41
N GLU A 105 27.33 22.50 -15.56
CA GLU A 105 26.28 21.48 -15.43
C GLU A 105 26.44 20.38 -16.47
N LEU A 106 26.82 20.71 -17.71
CA LEU A 106 27.02 19.72 -18.76
C LEU A 106 28.21 18.78 -18.47
N VAL A 107 29.27 19.30 -17.85
CA VAL A 107 30.43 18.50 -17.42
C VAL A 107 30.02 17.53 -16.29
N GLU A 108 29.25 18.00 -15.30
CA GLU A 108 28.73 17.15 -14.22
C GLU A 108 27.77 16.06 -14.75
N PHE A 109 26.93 16.39 -15.72
CA PHE A 109 26.05 15.44 -16.40
C PHE A 109 26.86 14.33 -17.09
N LYS A 110 27.92 14.71 -17.82
CA LYS A 110 28.77 13.74 -18.52
C LYS A 110 29.48 12.84 -17.53
N ALA A 111 30.03 13.39 -16.44
CA ALA A 111 30.72 12.62 -15.41
C ALA A 111 29.78 11.61 -14.72
N SER A 112 28.56 12.04 -14.39
CA SER A 112 27.56 11.16 -13.77
C SER A 112 27.03 10.08 -14.72
N TRP A 113 26.90 10.35 -16.03
CA TRP A 113 26.57 9.32 -17.02
C TRP A 113 27.62 8.23 -17.13
N VAL A 114 28.91 8.59 -17.15
CA VAL A 114 30.03 7.64 -17.19
C VAL A 114 30.01 6.77 -15.94
N MET A 115 29.83 7.37 -14.75
CA MET A 115 29.74 6.63 -13.49
C MET A 115 28.61 5.59 -13.47
N VAL A 116 27.42 5.95 -13.98
CA VAL A 116 26.28 5.02 -14.05
C VAL A 116 26.55 3.88 -15.04
N GLN A 117 27.21 4.17 -16.16
CA GLN A 117 27.58 3.16 -17.14
C GLN A 117 28.58 2.15 -16.58
N ASP A 118 29.60 2.62 -15.85
CA ASP A 118 30.61 1.75 -15.23
C ASP A 118 29.98 0.84 -14.17
N ASN A 119 29.14 1.38 -13.29
CA ASN A 119 28.44 0.60 -12.26
C ASN A 119 27.47 -0.44 -12.86
N MET A 120 26.83 -0.14 -13.99
CA MET A 120 25.96 -1.10 -14.69
C MET A 120 26.78 -2.25 -15.29
N SER A 121 27.99 -1.97 -15.80
CA SER A 121 28.90 -2.99 -16.31
C SER A 121 29.45 -3.89 -15.20
N GLU A 122 29.78 -3.33 -14.05
CA GLU A 122 30.28 -4.06 -12.88
C GLU A 122 29.22 -5.01 -12.32
N SER A 123 28.00 -4.50 -12.09
CA SER A 123 26.88 -5.33 -11.62
C SER A 123 26.52 -6.46 -12.60
N ASN A 124 26.65 -6.22 -13.92
CA ASN A 124 26.42 -7.26 -14.92
C ASN A 124 27.49 -8.36 -14.86
N ASN A 125 28.76 -7.99 -14.70
CA ASN A 125 29.86 -8.96 -14.56
C ASN A 125 29.71 -9.80 -13.28
N GLU A 126 29.32 -9.20 -12.16
CA GLU A 126 29.05 -9.91 -10.91
C GLU A 126 27.90 -10.92 -11.06
N MET A 127 26.83 -10.52 -11.74
CA MET A 127 25.67 -11.39 -11.99
C MET A 127 26.03 -12.56 -12.92
N GLU A 128 26.83 -12.33 -13.96
CA GLU A 128 27.34 -13.38 -14.85
C GLU A 128 28.27 -14.36 -14.11
N ALA A 129 29.13 -13.85 -13.23
CA ALA A 129 30.00 -14.68 -12.39
C ALA A 129 29.19 -15.54 -11.40
N ALA A 130 28.20 -14.94 -10.74
CA ALA A 130 27.30 -15.66 -9.81
C ALA A 130 26.51 -16.76 -10.53
N SER A 131 25.98 -16.46 -11.73
CA SER A 131 25.28 -17.45 -12.57
C SER A 131 26.20 -18.61 -12.96
N SER A 132 27.41 -18.31 -13.41
CA SER A 132 28.41 -19.32 -13.77
C SER A 132 28.79 -20.21 -12.59
N LEU A 133 28.94 -19.65 -11.38
CA LEU A 133 29.21 -20.42 -10.15
C LEU A 133 28.06 -21.35 -9.77
N LEU A 134 26.81 -20.92 -9.95
CA LEU A 134 25.64 -21.77 -9.70
C LEU A 134 25.61 -22.97 -10.66
N LEU A 135 25.88 -22.76 -11.95
CA LEU A 135 25.95 -23.84 -12.94
C LEU A 135 27.07 -24.83 -12.62
N LEU A 136 28.26 -24.36 -12.22
CA LEU A 136 29.36 -25.24 -11.81
C LEU A 136 29.04 -26.05 -10.56
N ARG A 137 28.32 -25.45 -9.59
CA ARG A 137 27.86 -26.17 -8.39
C ARG A 137 26.88 -27.29 -8.77
N GLU A 138 25.94 -26.99 -9.66
CA GLU A 138 24.97 -27.96 -10.14
C GLU A 138 25.65 -29.13 -10.87
N ASN A 139 26.58 -28.86 -11.78
CA ASN A 139 27.34 -29.92 -12.46
C ASN A 139 28.19 -30.77 -11.50
N ARG A 140 28.86 -30.18 -10.50
CA ARG A 140 29.66 -30.94 -9.53
C ARG A 140 28.83 -31.87 -8.63
N MET A 141 27.56 -31.56 -8.38
CA MET A 141 26.66 -32.45 -7.62
C MET A 141 26.35 -33.74 -8.39
N TYR A 142 26.37 -33.72 -9.72
CA TYR A 142 26.16 -34.92 -10.55
C TYR A 142 27.42 -35.78 -10.69
N GLU A 143 28.61 -35.22 -10.50
CA GLU A 143 29.88 -35.95 -10.65
C GLU A 143 30.39 -36.61 -9.35
N THR A 144 30.00 -36.11 -8.16
CA THR A 144 30.45 -36.68 -6.87
C THR A 144 29.44 -37.59 -6.18
N GLY A 145 28.31 -37.89 -6.83
CA GLY A 145 27.35 -38.90 -6.38
C GLY A 145 27.70 -40.30 -6.88
N ILE A 146 28.72 -40.93 -6.28
CA ILE A 146 28.85 -42.39 -6.20
C ILE A 146 28.70 -42.79 -4.73
#